data_AF-A0AAJ5UVX7-F1
#
_entry.id   AF-A0AAJ5UVX7-F1
#
_cell.length_a   1.000
_cell.length_b   1.000
_cell.length_c   1.000
_cell.angle_alpha   90.00
_cell.angle_beta   90.00
_cell.angle_gamma   90.00
#
_symmetry.space_group_name_H-M   'P 1'
#
loop_
_entity.id
_entity.type
_entity.pdbx_description
1 polymer ?
#
loop_
_entity_poly.entity_id
_entity_poly.type
_entity_poly.pdbx_seq_one_letter_code
_entity_poly.pdbx_strand_id
1 'polypeptide(L)'
;MDEEKIQNFSKHYSEDGLWKKIKKYSKKVGSSAVYAILLLYFVLQKEEVPIKNKAIIYGALGYFILPIDLIPDVALGVGYTDDIGVLLAALWQVSIYIDTDVKNQAKEKLKDWFGDDIDTSDIDDKLV
;
A
#
# COMPACT_ATOMS: atom_id res chain seq x y z
N MET A 1 -15.19 2.12 -18.96
CA MET A 1 -13.87 2.11 -18.28
C MET A 1 -13.30 0.75 -18.55
N ASP A 2 -12.37 0.71 -19.50
CA ASP A 2 -12.03 -0.50 -20.27
C ASP A 2 -11.06 -1.39 -19.48
N GLU A 3 -11.32 -2.70 -19.51
CA GLU A 3 -10.52 -3.74 -18.83
C GLU A 3 -9.02 -3.67 -19.20
N GLU A 4 -8.72 -3.13 -20.38
CA GLU A 4 -7.36 -2.93 -20.90
C GLU A 4 -6.54 -1.93 -20.06
N LYS A 5 -7.17 -0.90 -19.47
CA LYS A 5 -6.46 0.04 -18.58
C LYS A 5 -6.12 -0.60 -17.23
N ILE A 6 -6.97 -1.50 -16.73
CA ILE A 6 -6.76 -2.20 -15.44
C ILE A 6 -5.54 -3.13 -15.53
N GLN A 7 -5.33 -3.79 -16.68
CA GLN A 7 -4.17 -4.66 -16.91
C GLN A 7 -2.81 -3.93 -16.94
N ASN A 8 -2.79 -2.62 -17.21
CA ASN A 8 -1.53 -1.85 -17.16
C ASN A 8 -1.09 -1.51 -15.73
N PHE A 9 -2.01 -1.42 -14.76
CA PHE A 9 -1.67 -1.10 -13.36
C PHE A 9 -1.09 -2.29 -12.60
N SER A 10 -1.42 -3.53 -12.99
CA SER A 10 -0.90 -4.74 -12.33
C SER A 10 0.51 -5.15 -12.78
N LYS A 11 1.05 -4.58 -13.86
CA LYS A 11 2.34 -5.00 -14.45
C LYS A 11 3.54 -4.79 -13.53
N HIS A 12 3.42 -3.91 -12.54
CA HIS A 12 4.55 -3.49 -11.69
C HIS A 12 4.48 -4.04 -10.27
N TYR A 13 3.37 -4.67 -9.87
CA TYR A 13 3.27 -5.32 -8.57
C TYR A 13 3.83 -6.74 -8.64
N SER A 14 4.69 -7.09 -7.69
CA SER A 14 5.04 -8.46 -7.37
C SER A 14 5.11 -8.63 -5.87
N GLU A 15 4.55 -9.72 -5.36
CA GLU A 15 4.55 -10.01 -3.93
C GLU A 15 5.99 -10.17 -3.40
N ASP A 16 6.84 -10.93 -4.09
CA ASP A 16 8.27 -11.02 -3.78
C ASP A 16 8.99 -9.67 -3.79
N GLY A 17 8.66 -8.81 -4.76
CA GLY A 17 9.22 -7.47 -4.86
C GLY A 17 8.79 -6.58 -3.69
N LEU A 18 7.53 -6.67 -3.29
CA LEU A 18 6.98 -5.99 -2.12
C LEU A 18 7.75 -6.40 -0.86
N TRP A 19 7.84 -7.70 -0.58
CA TRP A 19 8.51 -8.21 0.62
C TRP A 19 10.00 -7.85 0.66
N LYS A 20 10.71 -7.92 -0.47
CA LYS A 20 12.12 -7.50 -0.56
C LYS A 20 12.28 -6.00 -0.32
N LYS A 21 11.42 -5.17 -0.90
CA LYS A 21 11.44 -3.71 -0.73
C LYS A 21 11.15 -3.34 0.73
N ILE A 22 10.12 -3.91 1.33
CA ILE A 22 9.81 -3.65 2.74
C ILE A 22 10.97 -4.10 3.63
N LYS A 23 11.53 -5.30 3.48
CA LYS A 23 12.68 -5.73 4.28
C LYS A 23 13.89 -4.80 4.13
N LYS A 24 14.14 -4.29 2.91
CA LYS A 24 15.28 -3.42 2.62
C LYS A 24 15.08 -1.97 3.08
N TYR A 25 13.85 -1.45 3.04
CA TYR A 25 13.56 -0.03 3.25
C TYR A 25 12.67 0.26 4.48
N SER A 26 12.13 -0.76 5.15
CA SER A 26 11.30 -0.66 6.38
C SER A 26 11.87 0.29 7.42
N LYS A 27 13.16 0.14 7.77
CA LYS A 27 13.84 1.00 8.74
C LYS A 27 14.01 2.45 8.27
N LYS A 28 13.91 2.72 6.97
CA LYS A 28 14.07 4.05 6.36
C LYS A 28 12.73 4.75 6.11
N VAL A 29 11.70 4.00 5.72
CA VAL A 29 10.37 4.53 5.37
C VAL A 29 9.48 4.65 6.63
N GLY A 30 9.80 3.91 7.70
CA GLY A 30 9.08 3.99 8.98
C GLY A 30 7.93 3.01 9.09
N SER A 31 7.55 2.69 10.34
CA SER A 31 6.51 1.71 10.66
C SER A 31 5.13 2.09 10.12
N SER A 32 4.77 3.38 10.14
CA SER A 32 3.46 3.86 9.69
C SER A 32 3.22 3.61 8.19
N ALA A 33 4.23 3.83 7.36
CA ALA A 33 4.14 3.54 5.93
C ALA A 33 4.07 2.04 5.65
N VAL A 34 4.85 1.24 6.38
CA VAL A 34 4.79 -0.22 6.26
C VAL A 34 3.44 -0.75 6.72
N TYR A 35 2.87 -0.20 7.79
CA TYR A 35 1.52 -0.55 8.24
C TYR A 35 0.47 -0.22 7.17
N ALA A 36 0.53 0.96 6.55
CA ALA A 36 -0.35 1.32 5.44
C ALA A 36 -0.27 0.34 4.27
N ILE A 37 0.94 -0.09 3.91
CA ILE A 37 1.19 -1.09 2.86
C ILE A 37 0.60 -2.46 3.25
N LEU A 38 0.78 -2.88 4.50
CA LEU A 38 0.26 -4.15 5.00
C LEU A 38 -1.27 -4.16 4.98
N LEU A 39 -1.92 -3.07 5.39
CA LEU A 39 -3.38 -2.94 5.29
C LEU A 39 -3.87 -3.10 3.85
N LEU A 40 -3.26 -2.39 2.90
CA LEU A 40 -3.58 -2.52 1.47
C LEU A 40 -3.36 -3.96 0.96
N TYR A 41 -2.27 -4.60 1.37
CA TYR A 41 -1.94 -5.97 1.02
C TYR A 41 -2.99 -6.97 1.53
N PHE A 42 -3.42 -6.86 2.79
CA PHE A 42 -4.43 -7.77 3.35
C PHE A 42 -5.83 -7.51 2.79
N VAL A 43 -6.19 -6.26 2.47
CA VAL A 43 -7.43 -5.98 1.74
C VAL A 43 -7.42 -6.66 0.36
N LEU A 44 -6.27 -6.66 -0.34
CA LEU A 44 -6.16 -7.27 -1.66
C LEU A 44 -6.50 -8.77 -1.69
N GLN A 45 -6.25 -9.48 -0.58
CA GLN A 45 -6.52 -10.91 -0.42
C GLN A 45 -8.02 -11.21 -0.30
N LYS A 46 -8.85 -10.24 0.09
CA LYS A 46 -10.29 -10.43 0.24
C LYS A 46 -10.94 -10.62 -1.14
N GLU A 47 -11.76 -11.65 -1.28
CA GLU A 47 -12.46 -11.95 -2.54
C GLU A 47 -13.57 -10.93 -2.85
N GLU A 48 -14.21 -10.38 -1.81
CA GLU A 48 -15.31 -9.41 -1.92
C GLU A 48 -14.88 -8.03 -2.46
N VAL A 49 -13.57 -7.75 -2.56
CA VAL A 49 -13.06 -6.46 -3.02
C VAL A 49 -13.19 -6.36 -4.55
N PRO A 50 -13.93 -5.37 -5.07
CA PRO A 50 -14.12 -5.20 -6.51
C PRO A 50 -12.78 -5.02 -7.25
N ILE A 51 -12.71 -5.51 -8.49
CA ILE A 51 -11.51 -5.45 -9.34
C ILE A 51 -10.97 -4.01 -9.46
N LYS A 52 -11.85 -3.01 -9.55
CA LYS A 52 -11.46 -1.59 -9.60
C LYS A 52 -10.68 -1.16 -8.36
N ASN A 53 -11.10 -1.60 -7.18
CA ASN A 53 -10.44 -1.27 -5.92
C ASN A 53 -9.12 -2.04 -5.79
N LYS A 54 -9.09 -3.31 -6.22
CA LYS A 54 -7.82 -4.07 -6.32
C LYS A 54 -6.83 -3.38 -7.25
N ALA A 55 -7.27 -2.81 -8.37
CA ALA A 55 -6.42 -2.06 -9.30
C ALA A 55 -5.79 -0.81 -8.65
N ILE A 56 -6.55 -0.09 -7.82
CA ILE A 56 -6.05 1.06 -7.06
C ILE A 56 -4.98 0.63 -6.06
N ILE A 57 -5.23 -0.48 -5.34
CA ILE A 57 -4.26 -1.08 -4.42
C ILE A 57 -2.98 -1.47 -5.18
N TYR A 58 -3.10 -2.18 -6.31
CA TYR A 58 -1.94 -2.55 -7.13
C TYR A 58 -1.15 -1.33 -7.64
N GLY A 59 -1.84 -0.26 -8.02
CA GLY A 59 -1.21 1.00 -8.42
C GLY A 59 -0.39 1.63 -7.29
N ALA A 60 -0.98 1.72 -6.09
CA ALA A 60 -0.32 2.29 -4.92
C ALA A 60 0.86 1.44 -4.43
N LEU A 61 0.70 0.12 -4.37
CA LEU A 61 1.77 -0.81 -4.00
C LEU A 61 2.87 -0.86 -5.08
N GLY A 62 2.48 -0.83 -6.35
CA GLY A 62 3.40 -0.77 -7.49
C GLY A 62 4.27 0.49 -7.43
N TYR A 63 3.67 1.65 -7.17
CA TYR A 63 4.40 2.91 -6.98
C TYR A 63 5.45 2.80 -5.87
N PHE A 64 5.11 2.20 -4.72
CA PHE A 64 6.05 1.95 -3.63
C PHE A 64 7.20 0.99 -4.02
N ILE A 65 6.90 -0.07 -4.77
CA ILE A 65 7.89 -1.09 -5.17
C ILE A 65 8.84 -0.55 -6.24
N LEU A 66 8.37 0.33 -7.14
CA LEU A 66 9.21 0.86 -8.20
C LEU A 66 10.42 1.63 -7.64
N PRO A 67 11.65 1.42 -8.15
CA PRO A 67 12.74 2.32 -7.87
C PRO A 67 12.33 3.71 -8.39
N ILE A 68 12.59 4.77 -7.62
CA ILE A 68 12.22 6.15 -7.97
C ILE A 68 12.67 6.50 -9.40
N ASP A 69 13.78 5.91 -9.87
CA ASP A 69 14.35 6.04 -11.22
C ASP A 69 13.52 5.44 -12.37
N LEU A 70 12.44 4.69 -12.11
CA LEU A 70 11.62 4.02 -13.13
C LEU A 70 10.29 4.72 -13.42
N ILE A 71 10.00 5.86 -12.80
CA ILE A 71 8.84 6.69 -13.11
C ILE A 71 9.27 7.58 -14.29
N PRO A 72 8.84 7.30 -15.53
CA PRO A 72 9.09 8.22 -16.64
C PRO A 72 8.35 9.52 -16.36
N ASP A 73 8.80 10.64 -16.95
CA ASP A 73 8.32 12.03 -16.81
C ASP A 73 6.80 12.29 -17.04
N VAL A 74 5.92 11.29 -16.95
CA VAL A 74 4.46 11.42 -16.94
C VAL A 74 3.95 11.99 -15.60
N ALA A 75 4.84 12.20 -14.62
CA ALA A 75 4.59 12.96 -13.39
C ALA A 75 4.69 14.50 -13.57
N LEU A 76 4.81 15.02 -14.80
CA LEU A 76 4.86 16.46 -15.10
C LEU A 76 3.48 17.13 -15.00
N GLY A 77 2.91 17.20 -13.79
CA GLY A 77 1.71 18.02 -13.57
C GLY A 77 1.01 17.90 -12.21
N VAL A 78 1.37 16.94 -11.37
CA VAL A 78 0.86 16.85 -10.00
C VAL A 78 2.07 16.83 -9.10
N GLY A 79 2.29 17.94 -8.40
CA GLY A 79 3.43 18.12 -7.52
C GLY A 79 3.59 16.93 -6.57
N TYR A 80 4.85 16.54 -6.37
CA TYR A 80 5.38 15.82 -5.21
C TYR A 80 4.34 15.62 -4.10
N THR A 81 3.59 14.54 -4.19
CA THR A 81 2.71 14.12 -3.09
C THR A 81 3.53 13.07 -2.35
N ASP A 82 4.09 13.42 -1.19
CA ASP A 82 4.95 12.60 -0.33
C ASP A 82 4.60 11.10 -0.41
N ASP A 83 5.60 10.20 -0.48
CA ASP A 83 5.46 8.73 -0.69
C ASP A 83 4.34 8.04 0.12
N ILE A 84 3.93 8.62 1.26
CA ILE A 84 2.85 8.17 2.13
C ILE A 84 1.45 8.62 1.66
N GLY A 85 1.31 9.78 1.02
CA GLY A 85 0.04 10.34 0.57
C GLY A 85 -0.70 9.46 -0.44
N VAL A 86 0.04 8.84 -1.38
CA VAL A 86 -0.52 7.90 -2.35
C VAL A 86 -1.07 6.64 -1.65
N LEU A 87 -0.35 6.14 -0.64
CA LEU A 87 -0.79 4.99 0.16
C LEU A 87 -2.04 5.35 0.98
N LEU A 88 -2.08 6.52 1.60
CA LEU A 88 -3.23 7.01 2.36
C LEU A 88 -4.47 7.19 1.48
N ALA A 89 -4.32 7.77 0.29
CA ALA A 89 -5.42 7.94 -0.65
C ALA A 89 -6.00 6.58 -1.09
N ALA A 90 -5.13 5.60 -1.36
CA ALA A 90 -5.57 4.25 -1.68
C ALA A 90 -6.29 3.60 -0.48
N LEU A 91 -5.78 3.77 0.73
CA LEU A 91 -6.42 3.27 1.96
C LEU A 91 -7.80 3.86 2.16
N TRP A 92 -7.97 5.17 1.98
CA TRP A 92 -9.28 5.83 2.05
C TRP A 92 -10.26 5.25 1.05
N GLN A 93 -9.80 4.99 -0.18
CA GLN A 93 -10.65 4.46 -1.23
C GLN A 93 -11.16 3.04 -0.93
N VAL A 94 -10.43 2.28 -0.11
CA VAL A 94 -10.75 0.90 0.28
C VAL A 94 -11.07 0.74 1.76
N SER A 95 -11.28 1.84 2.50
CA SER A 95 -11.42 1.84 3.96
C SER A 95 -12.57 0.95 4.44
N ILE A 96 -13.65 0.86 3.66
CA ILE A 96 -14.80 0.00 3.93
C ILE A 96 -14.46 -1.51 3.98
N TYR A 97 -13.32 -1.92 3.41
CA TYR A 97 -12.84 -3.31 3.43
C TYR A 97 -11.79 -3.54 4.52
N ILE A 98 -11.35 -2.48 5.23
CA ILE A 98 -10.38 -2.55 6.32
C ILE A 98 -11.14 -2.85 7.61
N ASP A 99 -11.36 -4.13 7.88
CA ASP A 99 -11.97 -4.60 9.10
C ASP A 99 -10.92 -4.90 10.20
N THR A 100 -11.41 -5.43 11.33
CA THR A 100 -10.53 -5.76 12.47
C THR A 100 -9.56 -6.89 12.13
N ASP A 101 -9.96 -7.82 11.26
CA ASP A 101 -9.11 -8.94 10.86
C ASP A 101 -7.93 -8.44 10.01
N VAL A 102 -8.18 -7.59 9.01
CA VAL A 102 -7.14 -6.91 8.22
C VAL A 102 -6.18 -6.13 9.11
N LYS A 103 -6.70 -5.36 10.08
CA LYS A 103 -5.86 -4.60 11.02
C LYS A 103 -5.00 -5.51 11.88
N ASN A 104 -5.56 -6.62 12.38
CA ASN A 104 -4.82 -7.57 13.21
C ASN A 104 -3.70 -8.26 12.43
N GLN A 105 -3.98 -8.75 11.22
CA GLN A 105 -2.97 -9.36 10.34
C GLN A 105 -1.84 -8.38 10.02
N ALA A 106 -2.18 -7.12 9.73
CA ALA A 106 -1.20 -6.07 9.48
C ALA A 106 -0.34 -5.77 10.73
N LYS A 107 -0.95 -5.66 11.92
CA LYS A 107 -0.23 -5.40 13.18
C LYS A 107 0.68 -6.56 13.55
N GLU A 108 0.25 -7.80 13.38
CA GLU A 108 1.06 -8.99 13.64
C GLU A 108 2.31 -9.02 12.76
N LYS A 109 2.16 -8.79 11.45
CA LYS A 109 3.31 -8.70 10.53
C LYS A 109 4.22 -7.52 10.80
N LEU A 110 3.66 -6.40 11.24
CA LEU A 110 4.44 -5.22 11.61
C LEU A 110 5.30 -5.51 12.85
N LYS A 111 4.74 -6.18 13.86
CA LYS A 111 5.44 -6.60 15.07
C LYS A 111 6.57 -7.57 14.77
N ASP A 112 6.35 -8.54 13.89
CA ASP A 112 7.40 -9.47 13.44
C ASP A 112 8.67 -8.76 12.93
N TRP A 113 8.52 -7.54 12.38
CA TRP A 113 9.61 -6.82 11.73
C TRP A 113 10.19 -5.67 12.54
N PHE A 114 9.37 -5.01 13.34
CA PHE A 114 9.75 -3.80 14.04
C PHE A 114 9.72 -3.95 15.58
N GLY A 115 9.19 -5.05 16.10
CA GLY A 115 9.02 -5.29 17.54
C GLY A 115 7.65 -4.84 18.07
N ASP A 116 7.42 -5.03 19.37
CA ASP A 116 6.12 -4.81 20.01
C ASP A 116 5.76 -3.33 20.24
N ASP A 117 6.74 -2.43 20.28
CA ASP A 117 6.58 -1.02 20.63
C ASP A 117 6.25 -0.12 19.43
N ILE A 118 5.34 -0.56 18.55
CA ILE A 118 4.99 0.19 17.34
C ILE A 118 3.61 0.84 17.47
N ASP A 119 3.61 2.17 17.40
CA ASP A 119 2.38 2.94 17.33
C ASP A 119 1.79 2.91 15.91
N THR A 120 0.53 2.49 15.81
CA THR A 120 -0.24 2.47 14.55
C THR A 120 -1.35 3.51 14.52
N SER A 121 -1.53 4.27 15.60
CA SER A 121 -2.62 5.23 15.79
C SER A 121 -2.64 6.28 14.69
N ASP A 122 -1.46 6.75 14.26
CA ASP A 122 -1.32 7.73 13.17
C ASP A 122 -2.01 7.34 11.86
N ILE A 123 -2.08 6.04 11.56
CA ILE A 123 -2.75 5.53 10.37
C ILE A 123 -4.18 5.15 10.72
N ASP A 124 -4.41 4.48 11.85
CA ASP A 124 -5.74 4.06 12.29
C ASP A 124 -6.70 5.27 12.41
N ASP A 125 -6.24 6.39 12.98
CA ASP A 125 -7.00 7.64 13.14
C ASP A 125 -7.36 8.30 11.80
N LYS A 126 -6.53 8.09 10.78
CA LYS A 126 -6.81 8.60 9.42
C LYS A 126 -7.86 7.77 8.71
N LEU A 127 -8.21 6.57 9.19
CA LEU A 127 -9.20 5.69 8.55
C LEU A 127 -10.60 5.83 9.13
N VAL A 128 -10.79 6.69 10.13
CA VAL A 128 -12.07 6.94 10.83
C VAL A 128 -12.82 8.11 10.19
#